data_AF-A0A1R3KPF1-F1
#
_entry.id   AF-A0A1R3KPF1-F1
#
_cell.length_a   1.000
_cell.length_b   1.000
_cell.length_c   1.000
_cell.angle_alpha   90.00
_cell.angle_beta   90.00
_cell.angle_gamma   90.00
#
_symmetry.space_group_name_H-M   'P 1'
#
loop_
_entity.id
_entity.type
_entity.pdbx_description
1 polymer ?
#
loop_
_entity_poly.entity_id
_entity_poly.type
_entity_poly.pdbx_seq_one_letter_code
_entity_poly.pdbx_strand_id
1 'polypeptide(L)'
;MASGLNFSLSFGITPTQSRKLLVGNIHALYNPKRGDIKLGQVRLFLEKAYKLSQEWGSIPVILAGDFNCIPQSAMYQFIQSSELNIQLHDRRWISGQLEYPLEGREIRAQYKDIARRHVWMPNSRHLRFTWSYEELLLATGNAWTTCLHHKLKLCSAYLGIPGSHETRDSHGEPVATSYHSKFMGTVDYIWHTTELVPVRVLETLPVDKLRRYEGLPSKRWGSDHLAVVCELAFADDHKGP
;
A
#
# COMPACT_ATOMS: atom_id res chain seq x y z
N MET A 1 52.25 -25.77 -45.44
CA MET A 1 52.10 -25.99 -43.99
C MET A 1 51.24 -24.87 -43.45
N ALA A 2 50.02 -25.20 -43.03
CA ALA A 2 48.97 -24.24 -42.71
C ALA A 2 49.17 -23.65 -41.30
N SER A 3 49.10 -22.32 -41.20
CA SER A 3 48.95 -21.58 -39.96
C SER A 3 47.51 -21.73 -39.45
N GLY A 4 47.32 -22.54 -38.41
CA GLY A 4 46.03 -22.69 -37.75
C GLY A 4 45.75 -21.51 -36.82
N LEU A 5 44.73 -20.72 -37.14
CA LEU A 5 44.13 -19.73 -36.26
C LEU A 5 43.35 -20.45 -35.15
N ASN A 6 43.72 -20.24 -33.89
CA ASN A 6 42.92 -20.67 -32.74
C ASN A 6 41.73 -19.73 -32.57
N PHE A 7 40.53 -20.19 -32.92
CA PHE A 7 39.28 -19.57 -32.47
C PHE A 7 38.94 -20.11 -31.07
N SER A 8 39.15 -19.32 -30.03
CA SER A 8 38.49 -19.55 -28.74
C SER A 8 37.09 -18.92 -28.80
N LEU A 9 36.07 -19.76 -28.96
CA LEU A 9 34.69 -19.36 -28.64
C LEU A 9 34.57 -19.27 -27.12
N SER A 10 34.81 -18.08 -26.56
CA SER A 10 34.35 -17.78 -25.21
C SER A 10 32.83 -17.63 -25.26
N PHE A 11 32.10 -18.70 -24.92
CA PHE A 11 30.75 -18.55 -24.39
C PHE A 11 30.88 -17.86 -23.03
N GLY A 12 30.99 -16.53 -23.07
CA GLY A 12 30.86 -15.69 -21.89
C GLY A 12 29.43 -15.80 -21.41
N ILE A 13 29.17 -16.76 -20.52
CA ILE A 13 28.12 -16.57 -19.52
C ILE A 13 28.61 -15.37 -18.73
N THR A 14 28.15 -14.17 -19.10
CA THR A 14 28.31 -13.01 -18.24
C THR A 14 27.74 -13.40 -16.89
N PRO A 15 28.52 -13.31 -15.79
CA PRO A 15 27.98 -13.54 -14.47
C PRO A 15 26.73 -12.67 -14.34
N THR A 16 25.57 -13.27 -14.08
CA THR A 16 24.35 -12.51 -13.82
C THR A 16 24.71 -11.50 -12.74
N GLN A 17 24.70 -10.22 -13.09
CA GLN A 17 25.01 -9.15 -12.15
C GLN A 17 24.12 -9.35 -10.93
N SER A 18 24.72 -9.44 -9.74
CA SER A 18 23.99 -9.68 -8.50
C SER A 18 22.95 -8.56 -8.32
N ARG A 19 21.67 -8.92 -8.47
CA ARG A 19 20.55 -7.99 -8.30
C ARG A 19 20.32 -7.77 -6.82
N LYS A 20 20.29 -6.51 -6.42
CA LYS A 20 20.00 -6.09 -5.04
C LYS A 20 18.58 -5.55 -4.98
N LEU A 21 17.94 -5.75 -3.83
CA LEU A 21 16.57 -5.32 -3.58
C LEU A 21 16.46 -4.85 -2.13
N LEU A 22 15.76 -3.74 -1.91
CA LEU A 22 15.40 -3.28 -0.58
C LEU A 22 14.00 -3.79 -0.24
N VAL A 23 13.86 -4.47 0.90
CA VAL A 23 12.55 -4.88 1.44
C VAL A 23 12.33 -4.21 2.77
N GLY A 24 11.28 -3.38 2.85
CA GLY A 24 10.80 -2.78 4.09
C GLY A 24 9.49 -3.43 4.53
N ASN A 25 9.28 -3.53 5.84
CA ASN A 25 8.01 -3.96 6.43
C ASN A 25 7.57 -2.97 7.50
N ILE A 26 6.27 -2.67 7.58
CA ILE A 26 5.70 -1.78 8.60
C ILE A 26 4.43 -2.37 9.22
N HIS A 27 4.19 -2.06 10.48
CA HIS A 27 2.88 -2.15 11.10
C HIS A 27 2.57 -0.78 11.71
N ALA A 28 1.80 0.03 10.99
CA ALA A 28 1.47 1.39 11.41
C ALA A 28 0.47 1.37 12.58
N LEU A 29 0.41 2.48 13.34
CA LEU A 29 -0.47 2.61 14.50
C LEU A 29 -1.92 2.24 14.14
N TYR A 30 -2.55 1.39 14.95
CA TYR A 30 -3.93 0.95 14.73
C TYR A 30 -4.97 2.08 14.91
N ASN A 31 -4.86 2.90 15.95
CA ASN A 31 -5.90 3.87 16.34
C ASN A 31 -6.39 4.74 15.15
N PRO A 32 -7.63 4.54 14.65
CA PRO A 32 -8.12 5.17 13.43
C PRO A 32 -8.12 6.69 13.50
N LYS A 33 -8.32 7.25 14.70
CA LYS A 33 -8.40 8.70 14.91
C LYS A 33 -7.04 9.38 15.00
N ARG A 34 -5.94 8.63 15.06
CA ARG A 34 -4.57 9.15 15.18
C ARG A 34 -3.83 9.14 13.84
N GLY A 35 -4.50 9.64 12.79
CA GLY A 35 -3.90 9.77 11.46
C GLY A 35 -2.69 10.70 11.42
N ASP A 36 -2.57 11.63 12.37
CA ASP A 36 -1.37 12.44 12.61
C ASP A 36 -0.13 11.57 12.88
N ILE A 37 -0.24 10.58 13.76
CA ILE A 37 0.88 9.67 14.06
C ILE A 37 1.11 8.69 12.90
N LYS A 38 0.04 8.10 12.35
CA LYS A 38 0.15 7.12 11.25
C LYS A 38 0.87 7.74 10.04
N LEU A 39 0.46 8.95 9.66
CA LEU A 39 1.06 9.65 8.53
C LEU A 39 2.55 9.96 8.79
N GLY A 40 2.90 10.32 10.03
CA GLY A 40 4.29 10.48 10.46
C GLY A 40 5.11 9.19 10.32
N GLN A 41 4.57 8.06 10.78
CA GLN A 41 5.21 6.74 10.65
C GLN A 41 5.43 6.35 9.19
N VAL A 42 4.38 6.47 8.36
CA VAL A 42 4.44 6.16 6.92
C VAL A 42 5.42 7.08 6.20
N ARG A 43 5.38 8.40 6.45
CA ARG A 43 6.32 9.38 5.86
C ARG A 43 7.76 9.02 6.18
N LEU A 44 8.08 8.76 7.45
CA LEU A 44 9.44 8.39 7.88
C LEU A 44 9.89 7.07 7.27
N PHE A 45 8.99 6.08 7.20
CA PHE A 45 9.27 4.79 6.58
C PHE A 45 9.62 4.93 5.09
N LEU A 46 8.82 5.68 4.34
CA LEU A 46 9.07 5.98 2.91
C LEU A 46 10.37 6.77 2.70
N GLU A 47 10.65 7.77 3.56
CA GLU A 47 11.87 8.57 3.48
C GLU A 47 13.13 7.72 3.74
N LYS A 48 13.07 6.82 4.73
CA LYS A 48 14.18 5.91 5.05
C LYS A 48 14.39 4.87 3.95
N ALA A 49 13.31 4.30 3.42
CA ALA A 49 13.39 3.38 2.30
C ALA A 49 14.02 4.04 1.06
N TYR A 50 13.62 5.27 0.74
CA TYR A 50 14.25 6.04 -0.34
C TYR A 50 15.75 6.24 -0.11
N LYS A 51 16.14 6.73 1.07
CA LYS A 51 17.56 6.99 1.39
C LYS A 51 18.40 5.73 1.27
N LEU A 52 17.95 4.62 1.84
CA LEU A 52 18.64 3.33 1.75
C LEU A 52 18.71 2.81 0.30
N SER A 53 17.64 2.94 -0.48
CA SER A 53 17.68 2.60 -1.91
C SER A 53 18.79 3.37 -2.63
N GLN A 54 18.90 4.68 -2.40
CA GLN A 54 19.92 5.53 -3.00
C GLN A 54 21.34 5.16 -2.55
N GLU A 55 21.56 4.93 -1.25
CA GLU A 55 22.86 4.51 -0.70
C GLU A 55 23.39 3.21 -1.32
N TRP A 56 22.49 2.33 -1.76
CA TRP A 56 22.83 1.05 -2.37
C TRP A 56 22.85 1.09 -3.91
N GLY A 57 22.78 2.28 -4.51
CA GLY A 57 22.86 2.48 -5.96
C GLY A 57 21.48 2.51 -6.64
N SER A 58 20.51 3.16 -6.01
CA SER A 58 19.12 3.26 -6.49
C SER A 58 18.48 1.89 -6.72
N ILE A 59 18.67 0.97 -5.77
CA ILE A 59 18.12 -0.39 -5.89
C ILE A 59 16.59 -0.38 -5.81
N PRO A 60 15.90 -1.33 -6.48
CA PRO A 60 14.45 -1.45 -6.39
C PRO A 60 13.97 -1.62 -4.95
N VAL A 61 12.74 -1.22 -4.67
CA VAL A 61 12.16 -1.25 -3.31
C VAL A 61 10.83 -2.00 -3.31
N ILE A 62 10.67 -2.90 -2.34
CA ILE A 62 9.37 -3.45 -1.92
C ILE A 62 9.08 -2.95 -0.51
N LEU A 63 7.89 -2.41 -0.29
CA LEU A 63 7.40 -2.02 1.04
C LEU A 63 6.11 -2.77 1.31
N ALA A 64 6.12 -3.64 2.32
CA ALA A 64 4.97 -4.44 2.70
C ALA A 64 4.49 -4.12 4.12
N GLY A 65 3.31 -4.61 4.45
CA GLY A 65 2.83 -4.69 5.84
C GLY A 65 1.44 -4.12 6.04
N ASP A 66 1.06 -3.97 7.30
CA ASP A 66 -0.21 -3.38 7.73
C ASP A 66 -0.03 -1.87 7.87
N PHE A 67 -0.55 -1.12 6.91
CA PHE A 67 -0.48 0.33 6.91
C PHE A 67 -1.62 0.96 7.72
N ASN A 68 -2.60 0.16 8.17
CA ASN A 68 -3.79 0.63 8.85
C ASN A 68 -4.40 1.85 8.11
N CYS A 69 -4.51 1.75 6.79
CA CYS A 69 -5.32 2.63 5.94
C CYS A 69 -6.03 1.82 4.88
N ILE A 70 -7.19 2.32 4.44
CA ILE A 70 -7.97 1.66 3.40
C ILE A 70 -7.66 2.21 2.00
N PRO A 71 -7.95 1.45 0.93
CA PRO A 71 -7.79 1.92 -0.43
C PRO A 71 -8.52 3.25 -0.64
N GLN A 72 -7.93 4.13 -1.44
CA GLN A 72 -8.45 5.47 -1.74
C GLN A 72 -8.56 6.45 -0.57
N SER A 73 -8.09 6.08 0.63
CA SER A 73 -7.88 7.06 1.70
C SER A 73 -6.81 8.09 1.31
N ALA A 74 -6.80 9.24 1.97
CA ALA A 74 -5.78 10.26 1.74
C ALA A 74 -4.35 9.74 2.05
N MET A 75 -4.20 8.86 3.03
CA MET A 75 -2.92 8.21 3.32
C MET A 75 -2.52 7.20 2.24
N TYR A 76 -3.47 6.44 1.69
CA TYR A 76 -3.22 5.57 0.53
C TYR A 76 -2.79 6.40 -0.69
N GLN A 77 -3.50 7.50 -0.97
CA GLN A 77 -3.16 8.41 -2.05
C GLN A 77 -1.78 9.04 -1.86
N PHE A 78 -1.39 9.42 -0.64
CA PHE A 78 -0.05 9.91 -0.35
C PHE A 78 1.03 8.91 -0.78
N ILE A 79 0.89 7.63 -0.40
CA ILE A 79 1.85 6.55 -0.74
C ILE A 79 1.94 6.36 -2.27
N GLN A 80 0.81 6.45 -2.97
CA GLN A 80 0.74 6.20 -4.41
C GLN A 80 1.16 7.41 -5.26
N SER A 81 0.65 8.61 -4.95
CA SER A 81 0.86 9.84 -5.73
C SER A 81 2.16 10.56 -5.38
N SER A 82 2.78 10.21 -4.25
CA SER A 82 3.92 10.91 -3.65
C SER A 82 3.63 12.31 -3.12
N GLU A 83 2.37 12.75 -3.07
CA GLU A 83 1.98 14.08 -2.60
C GLU A 83 0.68 14.06 -1.80
N LEU A 84 0.63 14.87 -0.75
CA LEU A 84 -0.58 15.06 0.04
C LEU A 84 -0.64 16.45 0.68
N ASN A 85 -1.70 17.21 0.41
CA ASN A 85 -2.02 18.41 1.15
C ASN A 85 -2.92 18.08 2.35
N ILE A 86 -2.35 18.04 3.55
CA ILE A 86 -3.05 17.60 4.77
C ILE A 86 -4.15 18.57 5.21
N GLN A 87 -4.14 19.83 4.75
CA GLN A 87 -5.20 20.79 5.09
C GLN A 87 -6.55 20.44 4.43
N LEU A 88 -6.54 19.58 3.42
CA LEU A 88 -7.76 19.10 2.77
C LEU A 88 -8.42 17.93 3.53
N HIS A 89 -7.80 17.47 4.62
CA HIS A 89 -8.22 16.27 5.33
C HIS A 89 -8.27 16.46 6.84
N ASP A 90 -9.31 15.94 7.47
CA ASP A 90 -9.34 15.79 8.92
C ASP A 90 -8.39 14.66 9.34
N ARG A 91 -7.47 14.94 10.26
CA ARG A 91 -6.50 13.97 10.76
C ARG A 91 -7.12 12.69 11.32
N ARG A 92 -8.38 12.72 11.76
CA ARG A 92 -9.10 11.55 12.29
C ARG A 92 -9.64 10.63 11.21
N TRP A 93 -9.61 11.05 9.94
CA TRP A 93 -10.23 10.36 8.81
C TRP A 93 -9.24 10.06 7.68
N ILE A 94 -7.98 10.50 7.81
CA ILE A 94 -6.99 10.44 6.74
C ILE A 94 -6.62 9.01 6.31
N SER A 95 -6.71 8.04 7.23
CA SER A 95 -6.52 6.61 6.94
C SER A 95 -7.77 5.95 6.36
N GLY A 96 -8.92 6.63 6.42
CA GLY A 96 -10.23 6.12 6.03
C GLY A 96 -10.79 5.01 6.93
N GLN A 97 -10.00 4.47 7.88
CA GLN A 97 -10.49 3.43 8.78
C GLN A 97 -11.65 3.93 9.62
N LEU A 98 -12.78 3.23 9.52
CA LEU A 98 -13.94 3.45 10.36
C LEU A 98 -14.04 2.25 11.30
N GLU A 99 -13.79 2.48 12.59
CA GLU A 99 -14.16 1.52 13.64
C GLU A 99 -15.68 1.57 13.84
N TYR A 100 -16.35 0.44 13.65
CA TYR A 100 -17.78 0.32 13.94
C TYR A 100 -18.03 0.19 15.46
N PRO A 101 -18.97 0.99 15.99
CA PRO A 101 -20.17 0.38 16.58
C PRO A 101 -21.39 1.25 16.31
N LEU A 102 -22.31 0.81 15.45
CA LEU A 102 -23.56 1.56 15.22
C LEU A 102 -24.74 0.61 15.34
N GLU A 103 -25.26 0.53 16.56
CA GLU A 103 -26.60 0.08 16.96
C GLU A 103 -27.36 -0.73 15.90
N GLY A 104 -27.34 -2.05 16.05
CA GLY A 104 -28.37 -2.94 15.51
C GLY A 104 -28.57 -2.98 14.00
N ARG A 105 -27.74 -2.34 13.17
CA ARG A 105 -27.83 -2.45 11.71
C ARG A 105 -26.86 -3.47 11.15
N GLU A 106 -27.39 -4.41 10.38
CA GLU A 106 -26.62 -5.40 9.65
C GLU A 106 -25.48 -4.74 8.85
N ILE A 107 -24.28 -5.34 8.91
CA ILE A 107 -23.09 -4.97 8.12
C ILE A 107 -23.45 -4.73 6.63
N ARG A 108 -24.47 -5.45 6.13
CA ARG A 108 -25.04 -5.32 4.77
C ARG A 108 -25.56 -3.92 4.42
N ALA A 109 -26.27 -3.26 5.34
CA ALA A 109 -26.81 -1.92 5.10
C ALA A 109 -25.68 -0.86 5.12
N GLN A 110 -24.69 -1.09 5.97
CA GLN A 110 -23.59 -0.15 6.18
C GLN A 110 -22.53 -0.23 5.09
N TYR A 111 -22.31 -1.38 4.44
CA TYR A 111 -21.39 -1.50 3.29
C TYR A 111 -21.88 -0.70 2.06
N LYS A 112 -23.21 -0.68 1.84
CA LYS A 112 -23.82 0.20 0.82
C LYS A 112 -23.68 1.68 1.19
N ASP A 113 -23.71 2.02 2.48
CA ASP A 113 -23.48 3.38 2.96
C ASP A 113 -21.99 3.76 2.98
N ILE A 114 -21.06 2.84 3.22
CA ILE A 114 -19.62 3.02 3.03
C ILE A 114 -19.38 3.31 1.55
N ALA A 115 -19.86 2.49 0.63
CA ALA A 115 -19.73 2.76 -0.81
C ALA A 115 -20.30 4.14 -1.20
N ARG A 116 -21.36 4.61 -0.54
CA ARG A 116 -21.95 5.95 -0.73
C ARG A 116 -21.19 7.10 -0.03
N ARG A 117 -20.51 6.85 1.09
CA ARG A 117 -19.68 7.82 1.82
C ARG A 117 -18.24 7.89 1.30
N HIS A 118 -17.77 6.81 0.67
CA HIS A 118 -16.56 6.70 -0.12
C HIS A 118 -16.71 7.32 -1.51
N VAL A 119 -17.93 7.69 -1.92
CA VAL A 119 -18.09 8.72 -2.94
C VAL A 119 -17.53 9.99 -2.33
N TRP A 120 -16.27 10.27 -2.68
CA TRP A 120 -15.68 11.61 -2.65
C TRP A 120 -16.81 12.62 -2.85
N MET A 121 -17.13 13.44 -1.85
CA MET A 121 -18.06 14.52 -2.07
C MET A 121 -17.35 15.56 -2.93
N PRO A 122 -17.71 15.69 -4.23
CA PRO A 122 -17.33 16.89 -4.96
C PRO A 122 -18.15 18.02 -4.34
N ASN A 123 -17.54 19.19 -4.14
CA ASN A 123 -18.25 20.47 -3.92
C ASN A 123 -18.51 20.91 -2.47
N SER A 124 -17.63 20.61 -1.51
CA SER A 124 -17.47 21.53 -0.37
C SER A 124 -16.32 22.49 -0.64
N ARG A 125 -16.59 23.52 -1.43
CA ARG A 125 -15.69 24.66 -1.61
C ARG A 125 -15.31 25.19 -0.20
N HIS A 126 -14.03 25.07 0.17
CA HIS A 126 -13.37 25.74 1.33
C HIS A 126 -13.47 25.14 2.74
N LEU A 127 -13.56 23.82 2.93
CA LEU A 127 -13.23 23.25 4.25
C LEU A 127 -11.72 22.98 4.34
N ARG A 128 -10.97 23.95 4.88
CA ARG A 128 -9.60 23.69 5.37
C ARG A 128 -9.70 23.14 6.79
N PHE A 129 -9.17 21.96 7.01
CA PHE A 129 -9.04 21.39 8.34
C PHE A 129 -7.83 21.98 9.05
N THR A 130 -8.02 22.38 10.30
CA THR A 130 -6.96 22.91 11.15
C THR A 130 -6.33 21.77 11.93
N TRP A 131 -5.01 21.65 11.83
CA TRP A 131 -4.20 20.72 12.62
C TRP A 131 -3.49 21.53 13.70
N SER A 132 -3.37 20.97 14.90
CA SER A 132 -2.58 21.60 15.97
C SER A 132 -1.08 21.62 15.61
N TYR A 133 -0.31 22.47 16.29
CA TYR A 133 1.15 22.50 16.15
C TYR A 133 1.79 21.12 16.36
N GLU A 134 1.33 20.40 17.39
CA GLU A 134 1.81 19.06 17.72
C GLU A 134 1.41 18.03 16.66
N GLU A 135 0.16 18.09 16.18
CA GLU A 135 -0.33 17.20 15.13
C GLU A 135 0.44 17.38 13.81
N LEU A 136 0.77 18.62 13.45
CA LEU A 136 1.63 18.92 12.30
C LEU A 136 3.04 18.36 12.52
N LEU A 137 3.64 18.61 13.69
CA LEU A 137 4.98 18.11 13.99
C LEU A 137 5.05 16.57 13.94
N LEU A 138 4.06 15.88 14.49
CA LEU A 138 3.96 14.42 14.45
C LEU A 138 3.85 13.88 13.01
N ALA A 139 2.99 14.48 12.20
CA ALA A 139 2.73 14.02 10.85
C ALA A 139 3.86 14.35 9.86
N THR A 140 4.42 15.55 9.95
CA THR A 140 5.29 16.10 8.91
C THR A 140 6.74 16.26 9.34
N GLY A 141 7.03 16.18 10.65
CA GLY A 141 8.33 16.52 11.22
C GLY A 141 8.62 18.02 11.22
N ASN A 142 7.69 18.87 10.76
CA ASN A 142 7.84 20.32 10.71
C ASN A 142 6.47 20.99 10.92
N ALA A 143 6.34 21.75 12.01
CA ALA A 143 5.08 22.36 12.40
C ALA A 143 4.47 23.39 11.41
N TRP A 144 5.18 23.73 10.33
CA TRP A 144 4.71 24.66 9.30
C TRP A 144 4.42 23.98 7.94
N THR A 145 4.78 22.70 7.80
CA THR A 145 4.59 21.97 6.55
C THR A 145 3.19 21.40 6.48
N THR A 146 2.49 21.66 5.38
CA THR A 146 1.13 21.16 5.11
C THR A 146 1.04 20.32 3.85
N CYS A 147 1.97 20.48 2.92
CA CYS A 147 2.12 19.61 1.75
C CYS A 147 3.26 18.63 2.02
N LEU A 148 2.92 17.34 2.10
CA LEU A 148 3.86 16.25 2.23
C LEU A 148 4.25 15.73 0.86
N HIS A 149 5.52 15.37 0.73
CA HIS A 149 6.03 14.71 -0.46
C HIS A 149 6.98 13.57 -0.08
N HIS A 150 7.00 12.51 -0.90
CA HIS A 150 8.08 11.52 -0.89
C HIS A 150 8.63 11.32 -2.31
N LYS A 151 9.70 10.52 -2.42
CA LYS A 151 10.45 10.38 -3.68
C LYS A 151 10.33 9.00 -4.33
N LEU A 152 9.75 8.02 -3.64
CA LEU A 152 9.50 6.69 -4.20
C LEU A 152 8.30 6.74 -5.15
N LYS A 153 8.45 6.22 -6.37
CA LYS A 153 7.34 5.98 -7.30
C LYS A 153 6.78 4.59 -7.02
N LEU A 154 5.70 4.50 -6.25
CA LEU A 154 5.17 3.23 -5.76
C LEU A 154 3.89 2.83 -6.49
N CYS A 155 3.76 1.54 -6.75
CA CYS A 155 2.54 0.89 -7.21
C CYS A 155 2.17 -0.23 -6.24
N SER A 156 0.87 -0.40 -5.99
CA SER A 156 0.39 -1.59 -5.28
C SER A 156 0.48 -2.79 -6.22
N ALA A 157 1.07 -3.89 -5.74
CA ALA A 157 1.22 -5.12 -6.51
C ALA A 157 -0.13 -5.70 -6.95
N TYR A 158 -1.19 -5.46 -6.16
CA TYR A 158 -2.53 -5.96 -6.44
C TYR A 158 -3.25 -5.15 -7.52
N LEU A 159 -3.02 -3.84 -7.62
CA LEU A 159 -3.54 -3.02 -8.71
C LEU A 159 -2.97 -3.42 -10.08
N GLY A 160 -1.75 -3.95 -10.11
CA GLY A 160 -1.07 -4.33 -11.35
C GLY A 160 -1.59 -5.63 -11.97
N ILE A 161 -2.42 -6.41 -11.28
CA ILE A 161 -2.90 -7.72 -11.72
C ILE A 161 -4.43 -7.73 -11.81
N PRO A 162 -5.02 -8.13 -12.96
CA PRO A 162 -6.46 -8.35 -13.05
C PRO A 162 -6.94 -9.38 -12.02
N GLY A 163 -7.96 -9.01 -11.26
CA GLY A 163 -8.58 -9.89 -10.26
C GLY A 163 -10.08 -10.07 -10.47
N SER A 164 -10.68 -10.95 -9.67
CA SER A 164 -12.13 -11.22 -9.73
C SER A 164 -12.93 -10.13 -9.01
N HIS A 165 -14.07 -9.72 -9.56
CA HIS A 165 -15.00 -8.82 -8.86
C HIS A 165 -15.56 -9.39 -7.55
N GLU A 166 -15.41 -10.70 -7.30
CA GLU A 166 -15.81 -11.32 -6.02
C GLU A 166 -14.84 -11.02 -4.86
N THR A 167 -13.58 -10.71 -5.20
CA THR A 167 -12.46 -10.55 -4.27
C THR A 167 -11.82 -9.17 -4.36
N ARG A 168 -12.08 -8.42 -5.44
CA ARG A 168 -11.57 -7.07 -5.70
C ARG A 168 -12.62 -5.98 -5.54
N ASP A 169 -12.18 -4.81 -5.09
CA ASP A 169 -12.97 -3.59 -5.14
C ASP A 169 -13.03 -3.00 -6.56
N SER A 170 -13.69 -1.86 -6.73
CA SER A 170 -13.82 -1.20 -8.04
C SER A 170 -12.51 -0.61 -8.57
N HIS A 171 -11.45 -0.57 -7.77
CA HIS A 171 -10.15 -0.03 -8.14
C HIS A 171 -9.12 -1.12 -8.40
N GLY A 172 -9.36 -2.36 -7.97
CA GLY A 172 -8.48 -3.51 -8.17
C GLY A 172 -7.79 -3.99 -6.88
N GLU A 173 -7.99 -3.32 -5.76
CA GLU A 173 -7.47 -3.80 -4.47
C GLU A 173 -8.34 -4.94 -3.92
N PRO A 174 -7.82 -5.83 -3.04
CA PRO A 174 -8.66 -6.77 -2.34
C PRO A 174 -9.82 -6.05 -1.63
N VAL A 175 -10.98 -6.69 -1.52
CA VAL A 175 -12.10 -6.14 -0.74
C VAL A 175 -11.78 -6.13 0.76
N ALA A 176 -11.10 -7.17 1.24
CA ALA A 176 -10.66 -7.27 2.61
C ALA A 176 -9.34 -8.04 2.73
N THR A 177 -8.43 -7.50 3.53
CA THR A 177 -7.26 -8.21 4.06
C THR A 177 -7.36 -8.42 5.56
N SER A 178 -8.26 -7.71 6.26
CA SER A 178 -8.61 -7.95 7.65
C SER A 178 -10.13 -8.04 7.82
N TYR A 179 -10.59 -8.97 8.67
CA TYR A 179 -12.01 -9.12 8.99
C TYR A 179 -12.23 -9.58 10.42
N HIS A 180 -12.79 -8.72 11.26
CA HIS A 180 -13.20 -9.04 12.63
C HIS A 180 -14.46 -8.25 13.01
N SER A 181 -14.91 -8.38 14.26
CA SER A 181 -16.19 -7.84 14.74
C SER A 181 -16.36 -6.31 14.61
N LYS A 182 -15.27 -5.56 14.41
CA LYS A 182 -15.31 -4.08 14.32
C LYS A 182 -14.87 -3.54 12.96
N PHE A 183 -14.32 -4.37 12.08
CA PHE A 183 -13.73 -3.92 10.82
C PHE A 183 -13.72 -5.04 9.77
N MET A 184 -14.02 -4.65 8.52
CA MET A 184 -13.78 -5.47 7.34
C MET A 184 -13.25 -4.55 6.25
N GLY A 185 -12.03 -4.80 5.78
CA GLY A 185 -11.44 -3.96 4.75
C GLY A 185 -9.98 -4.32 4.50
N THR A 186 -9.40 -3.63 3.52
CA THR A 186 -8.01 -3.79 3.15
C THR A 186 -7.15 -2.79 3.90
N VAL A 187 -6.13 -3.29 4.59
CA VAL A 187 -5.13 -2.49 5.33
C VAL A 187 -3.70 -3.00 5.10
N ASP A 188 -3.58 -4.18 4.50
CA ASP A 188 -2.31 -4.82 4.18
C ASP A 188 -1.98 -4.63 2.71
N TYR A 189 -0.77 -4.17 2.42
CA TYR A 189 -0.34 -3.85 1.06
C TYR A 189 1.05 -4.40 0.77
N ILE A 190 1.32 -4.62 -0.51
CA ILE A 190 2.67 -4.81 -1.05
C ILE A 190 2.88 -3.74 -2.10
N TRP A 191 3.64 -2.71 -1.75
CA TRP A 191 4.06 -1.64 -2.65
C TRP A 191 5.40 -1.99 -3.28
N HIS A 192 5.58 -1.64 -4.54
CA HIS A 192 6.85 -1.82 -5.22
C HIS A 192 7.19 -0.62 -6.11
N THR A 193 8.48 -0.42 -6.37
CA THR A 193 8.95 0.56 -7.37
C THR A 193 8.84 0.02 -8.79
N THR A 194 8.98 0.90 -9.78
CA THR A 194 8.72 0.60 -11.21
C THR A 194 9.69 -0.39 -11.85
N GLU A 195 10.83 -0.65 -11.22
CA GLU A 195 11.81 -1.65 -11.65
C GLU A 195 11.33 -3.08 -11.35
N LEU A 196 10.20 -3.24 -10.65
CA LEU A 196 9.54 -4.51 -10.39
C LEU A 196 8.16 -4.51 -11.05
N VAL A 197 7.79 -5.64 -11.64
CA VAL A 197 6.53 -5.88 -12.32
C VAL A 197 5.81 -7.02 -11.61
N PRO A 198 4.57 -6.84 -11.13
CA PRO A 198 3.79 -7.94 -10.59
C PRO A 198 3.43 -8.91 -11.72
N VAL A 199 3.66 -10.20 -11.49
CA VAL A 199 3.36 -11.29 -12.43
C VAL A 199 2.03 -11.95 -12.08
N ARG A 200 1.80 -12.17 -10.79
CA ARG A 200 0.55 -12.70 -10.26
C ARG A 200 0.42 -12.38 -8.77
N VAL A 201 -0.79 -12.51 -8.27
CA VAL A 201 -1.12 -12.33 -6.86
C VAL A 201 -2.01 -13.46 -6.37
N LEU A 202 -1.95 -13.74 -5.07
CA LEU A 202 -2.93 -14.61 -4.42
C LEU A 202 -4.20 -13.80 -4.16
N GLU A 203 -5.31 -14.23 -4.75
CA GLU A 203 -6.63 -13.68 -4.46
C GLU A 203 -7.01 -13.93 -3.00
N THR A 204 -7.63 -12.92 -2.37
CA THR A 204 -8.20 -13.08 -1.03
C THR A 204 -9.49 -13.91 -1.09
N LEU A 205 -10.09 -14.17 0.08
CA LEU A 205 -11.36 -14.87 0.14
C LEU A 205 -12.50 -13.97 -0.37
N PRO A 206 -13.41 -14.48 -1.21
CA PRO A 206 -14.63 -13.78 -1.57
C PRO A 206 -15.39 -13.29 -0.35
N VAL A 207 -15.98 -12.10 -0.45
CA VAL A 207 -16.68 -11.44 0.67
C VAL A 207 -17.77 -12.33 1.25
N ASP A 208 -18.51 -13.04 0.41
CA ASP A 208 -19.59 -13.94 0.84
C ASP A 208 -19.07 -15.16 1.61
N LYS A 209 -17.83 -15.59 1.37
CA LYS A 209 -17.18 -16.63 2.16
C LYS A 209 -16.68 -16.06 3.49
N LEU A 210 -16.06 -14.87 3.47
CA LEU A 210 -15.59 -14.20 4.69
C LEU A 210 -16.74 -14.02 5.68
N ARG A 211 -17.87 -13.48 5.22
CA ARG A 211 -19.05 -13.22 6.05
C ARG A 211 -19.65 -14.46 6.73
N ARG A 212 -19.41 -15.67 6.20
CA ARG A 212 -19.87 -16.92 6.84
C ARG A 212 -19.09 -17.29 8.09
N TYR A 213 -17.91 -16.71 8.30
CA TYR A 213 -17.08 -16.98 9.48
C TYR A 213 -17.44 -16.09 10.68
N GLU A 214 -18.35 -15.12 10.54
CA GLU A 214 -18.72 -14.11 11.56
C GLU A 214 -17.55 -13.21 12.04
N GLY A 215 -16.36 -13.42 11.48
CA GLY A 215 -15.12 -12.74 11.82
C GLY A 215 -13.95 -13.72 11.75
N LEU A 216 -12.75 -13.18 11.77
CA LEU A 216 -11.50 -13.90 11.92
C LEU A 216 -10.81 -13.42 13.23
N PRO A 217 -9.92 -14.22 13.86
CA PRO A 217 -9.61 -15.61 13.54
C PRO A 217 -10.80 -16.56 13.74
N SER A 218 -10.71 -17.77 13.21
CA SER A 218 -11.72 -18.83 13.35
C SER A 218 -11.05 -20.20 13.54
N LYS A 219 -11.84 -21.26 13.75
CA LYS A 219 -11.30 -22.64 13.85
C LYS A 219 -10.45 -23.06 12.64
N ARG A 220 -10.64 -22.43 11.47
CA ARG A 220 -9.90 -22.71 10.23
C ARG A 220 -8.80 -21.69 9.93
N TRP A 221 -8.81 -20.53 10.58
CA TRP A 221 -7.96 -19.40 10.24
C TRP A 221 -7.34 -18.81 11.50
N GLY A 222 -6.01 -18.89 11.64
CA GLY A 222 -5.31 -18.50 12.87
C GLY A 222 -5.06 -16.99 13.06
N SER A 223 -5.47 -16.16 12.10
CA SER A 223 -5.28 -14.70 12.11
C SER A 223 -6.59 -14.02 11.71
N ASP A 224 -6.81 -12.80 12.20
CA ASP A 224 -7.85 -11.88 11.72
C ASP A 224 -7.52 -11.23 10.38
N HIS A 225 -6.25 -11.32 9.96
CA HIS A 225 -5.76 -10.90 8.65
C HIS A 225 -5.56 -12.10 7.70
N LEU A 226 -5.83 -11.88 6.42
CA LEU A 226 -5.50 -12.76 5.31
C LEU A 226 -4.10 -12.43 4.80
N ALA A 227 -3.35 -13.48 4.44
CA ALA A 227 -2.05 -13.29 3.81
C ALA A 227 -2.19 -12.61 2.44
N VAL A 228 -1.46 -11.51 2.25
CA VAL A 228 -1.22 -10.90 0.95
C VAL A 228 0.03 -11.52 0.32
N VAL A 229 -0.05 -11.94 -0.93
CA VAL A 229 1.04 -12.65 -1.63
C VAL A 229 1.09 -12.20 -3.08
N CYS A 230 2.30 -11.90 -3.56
CA CYS A 230 2.56 -11.59 -4.96
C CYS A 230 3.82 -12.30 -5.47
N GLU A 231 3.83 -12.56 -6.78
CA GLU A 231 5.06 -12.84 -7.53
C GLU A 231 5.46 -11.58 -8.28
N LEU A 232 6.73 -11.19 -8.16
CA LEU A 232 7.31 -10.02 -8.82
C LEU A 232 8.47 -10.46 -9.71
N ALA A 233 8.54 -9.89 -10.90
CA ALA A 233 9.69 -9.97 -11.79
C ALA A 233 10.42 -8.63 -11.79
N PHE A 234 11.73 -8.65 -12.00
CA PHE A 234 12.45 -7.42 -12.34
C PHE A 234 12.08 -7.03 -13.77
N ALA A 235 11.81 -5.75 -13.99
CA ALA A 235 11.70 -5.19 -15.34
C ALA A 235 13.02 -5.40 -16.09
N ASP A 236 12.95 -5.63 -17.39
CA ASP A 236 14.15 -5.66 -18.22
C ASP A 236 14.79 -4.27 -18.24
N ASP A 237 16.11 -4.22 -18.11
CA ASP A 237 16.84 -2.97 -18.35
C ASP A 237 16.61 -2.63 -19.83
N HIS A 238 15.77 -1.62 -20.12
CA HIS A 238 15.73 -1.02 -21.44
C HIS A 238 17.11 -0.39 -21.70
N LYS A 239 18.05 -1.20 -22.19
CA LYS A 239 19.09 -0.70 -23.06
C LYS A 239 18.35 -0.27 -24.31
N GLY A 240 18.02 1.02 -24.38
CA GLY A 240 17.56 1.63 -25.61
C GLY A 240 18.53 1.29 -26.75
N PRO A 241 18.05 1.29 -28.00
CA PRO A 241 18.89 1.02 -29.18
C PRO A 241 20.10 1.95 -29.26
#